data_AF-N6VRM1-F1
#
_entry.id   AF-N6VRM1-F1
#
_cell.length_a   1.000
_cell.length_b   1.000
_cell.length_c   1.000
_cell.angle_alpha   90.00
_cell.angle_beta   90.00
_cell.angle_gamma   90.00
#
_symmetry.space_group_name_H-M   'P 1'
#
loop_
_entity.id
_entity.type
_entity.pdbx_description
1 polymer ?
#
loop_
_entity_poly.entity_id
_entity_poly.type
_entity_poly.pdbx_seq_one_letter_code
_entity_poly.pdbx_strand_id
1 'polypeptide(L)'
;MKKRKKRGRPRVVGQRREPNGRISRAKKPREPVDQLTLETRAKRYGVSIQEAKKPLMGTYIGRLYLLEKKINQDQYNASQQYIQVLNDYRCAKGLPGAIYNEMPTSSDDREREQWVEVATDHYKAMQEVIREAQGLYRQYNLHAALQYIVIEDQPMDHLVNSLRIVLNALQKFFDS
;
A
#
# COMPACT_ATOMS: atom_id res chain seq x y z
N MET A 1 -3.95 -9.08 65.49
CA MET A 1 -3.53 -7.92 64.67
C MET A 1 -3.00 -8.40 63.32
N LYS A 2 -3.58 -7.97 62.18
CA LYS A 2 -3.10 -8.33 60.83
C LYS A 2 -1.78 -7.60 60.54
N LYS A 3 -0.70 -8.35 60.24
CA LYS A 3 0.60 -7.76 59.84
C LYS A 3 0.43 -6.97 58.54
N ARG A 4 0.72 -5.65 58.58
CA ARG A 4 0.73 -4.80 57.37
C ARG A 4 1.79 -5.32 56.40
N LYS A 5 1.40 -5.58 55.14
CA LYS A 5 2.35 -5.92 54.06
C LYS A 5 3.38 -4.78 53.95
N LYS A 6 4.68 -5.09 54.07
CA LYS A 6 5.76 -4.12 53.86
C LYS A 6 5.64 -3.61 52.42
N ARG A 7 5.59 -2.28 52.24
CA ARG A 7 5.68 -1.66 50.90
C ARG A 7 7.05 -2.00 50.31
N GLY A 8 7.09 -2.37 49.04
CA GLY A 8 8.33 -2.62 48.31
C GLY A 8 9.19 -1.35 48.21
N ARG A 9 10.42 -1.50 47.70
CA ARG A 9 11.37 -0.39 47.54
C ARG A 9 10.71 0.78 46.77
N PRO A 10 10.79 2.02 47.28
CA PRO A 10 10.21 3.18 46.61
C PRO A 10 10.84 3.41 45.23
N ARG A 11 10.01 3.88 44.29
CA ARG A 11 10.42 4.17 42.91
C ARG A 11 11.35 5.39 42.90
N VAL A 12 12.53 5.24 42.31
CA VAL A 12 13.45 6.36 42.07
C VAL A 12 12.77 7.36 41.10
N VAL A 13 12.62 8.61 41.55
CA VAL A 13 11.97 9.70 40.81
C VAL A 13 12.91 10.25 39.74
N GLY A 14 12.38 10.66 38.58
CA GLY A 14 13.16 11.24 37.48
C GLY A 14 13.90 10.25 36.57
N GLN A 15 13.90 8.95 36.90
CA GLN A 15 14.56 7.92 36.09
C GLN A 15 13.59 7.31 35.05
N ARG A 16 14.01 7.31 33.78
CA ARG A 16 13.26 6.66 32.68
C ARG A 16 13.30 5.15 32.82
N ARG A 17 12.22 4.47 32.41
CA ARG A 17 12.08 3.02 32.57
C ARG A 17 11.73 2.35 31.24
N GLU A 18 12.16 1.11 31.11
CA GLU A 18 11.74 0.18 30.06
C GLU A 18 10.30 -0.33 30.34
N PRO A 19 9.59 -0.89 29.34
CA PRO A 19 8.25 -1.46 29.53
C PRO A 19 8.18 -2.55 30.61
N ASN A 20 9.28 -3.26 30.82
CA ASN A 20 9.46 -4.27 31.89
C ASN A 20 9.65 -3.67 33.31
N GLY A 21 9.60 -2.33 33.44
CA GLY A 21 9.77 -1.63 34.71
C GLY A 21 11.22 -1.43 35.17
N ARG A 22 12.22 -1.92 34.44
CA ARG A 22 13.65 -1.69 34.72
C ARG A 22 14.03 -0.24 34.41
N ILE A 23 14.99 0.33 35.16
CA ILE A 23 15.55 1.65 34.82
C ILE A 23 16.31 1.51 33.49
N SER A 24 15.96 2.36 32.53
CA SER A 24 16.60 2.37 31.21
C SER A 24 18.07 2.72 31.34
N ARG A 25 18.93 1.93 30.69
CA ARG A 25 20.39 2.18 30.62
C ARG A 25 20.78 3.09 29.44
N ALA A 26 19.84 3.42 28.56
CA ALA A 26 20.11 4.23 27.38
C ALA A 26 20.33 5.71 27.78
N LYS A 27 21.49 6.27 27.39
CA LYS A 27 21.85 7.68 27.67
C LYS A 27 20.96 8.68 26.91
N LYS A 28 20.40 8.27 25.78
CA LYS A 28 19.41 9.01 25.00
C LYS A 28 18.12 8.18 24.90
N PRO A 29 16.93 8.81 24.88
CA PRO A 29 15.73 8.11 24.44
C PRO A 29 16.01 7.46 23.09
N ARG A 30 15.60 6.20 22.93
CA ARG A 30 15.50 5.62 21.59
C ARG A 30 14.47 6.47 20.86
N GLU A 31 14.88 7.16 19.80
CA GLU A 31 13.92 7.76 18.88
C GLU A 31 12.97 6.64 18.44
N PRO A 32 11.66 6.92 18.35
CA PRO A 32 10.73 5.92 17.82
C PRO A 32 11.29 5.46 16.48
N VAL A 33 11.30 4.14 16.23
CA VAL A 33 11.85 3.55 15.00
C VAL A 33 11.25 4.23 13.74
N ASP A 34 10.02 4.71 13.88
CA ASP A 34 9.30 5.48 12.87
C ASP A 34 9.98 6.81 12.51
N GLN A 35 10.56 7.53 13.47
CA GLN A 35 11.17 8.84 13.21
C GLN A 35 12.43 8.73 12.35
N LEU A 36 13.34 7.81 12.67
CA LEU A 36 14.54 7.57 11.85
C LEU A 36 14.18 7.12 10.42
N THR A 37 13.13 6.32 10.29
CA THR A 37 12.62 5.86 8.99
C THR A 37 12.06 7.03 8.18
N LEU A 38 11.29 7.91 8.81
CA LEU A 38 10.74 9.11 8.19
C LEU A 38 11.84 10.10 7.79
N GLU A 39 12.85 10.30 8.64
CA GLU A 39 14.00 11.16 8.33
C GLU A 39 14.83 10.62 7.16
N THR A 40 15.05 9.30 7.12
CA THR A 40 15.75 8.64 6.01
C THR A 40 14.97 8.78 4.71
N ARG A 41 13.65 8.61 4.75
CA ARG A 41 12.75 8.79 3.59
C ARG A 41 12.72 10.25 3.14
N ALA A 42 12.61 11.20 4.07
CA ALA A 42 12.66 12.63 3.82
C ALA A 42 13.96 13.03 3.13
N LYS A 43 15.10 12.56 3.64
CA LYS A 43 16.42 12.77 3.05
C LYS A 43 16.55 12.15 1.66
N ARG A 44 16.07 10.92 1.47
CA ARG A 44 16.16 10.19 0.19
C ARG A 44 15.42 10.91 -0.93
N TYR A 45 14.25 11.49 -0.62
CA TYR A 45 13.38 12.11 -1.62
C TYR A 45 13.39 13.65 -1.58
N GLY A 46 14.19 14.26 -0.69
CA GLY A 46 14.28 15.72 -0.56
C GLY A 46 12.99 16.39 -0.08
N VAL A 47 12.18 15.69 0.72
CA VAL A 47 10.87 16.18 1.19
C VAL A 47 10.89 16.49 2.69
N SER A 48 9.88 17.22 3.18
CA SER A 48 9.71 17.41 4.61
C SER A 48 9.34 16.10 5.32
N ILE A 49 9.62 16.02 6.63
CA ILE A 49 9.23 14.87 7.47
C ILE A 49 7.70 14.66 7.44
N GLN A 50 6.92 15.75 7.38
CA GLN A 50 5.45 15.67 7.29
C GLN A 50 4.99 15.07 5.97
N GLU A 51 5.66 15.39 4.87
CA GLU A 51 5.36 14.78 3.56
C GLU A 51 5.80 13.32 3.52
N ALA A 52 6.98 12.98 4.05
CA ALA A 52 7.48 11.61 4.14
C ALA A 52 6.54 10.68 4.95
N LYS A 53 5.74 11.26 5.86
CA LYS A 53 4.74 10.56 6.67
C LYS A 53 3.52 10.13 5.85
N LYS A 54 3.23 10.77 4.72
CA LYS A 54 2.10 10.39 3.87
C LYS A 54 2.29 8.95 3.38
N PRO A 55 1.30 8.05 3.52
CA PRO A 55 1.42 6.65 3.08
C PRO A 55 1.82 6.53 1.59
N LEU A 56 1.29 7.44 0.76
CA LEU A 56 1.58 7.57 -0.66
C LEU A 56 3.08 7.71 -0.98
N MET A 57 3.88 8.27 -0.07
CA MET A 57 5.33 8.38 -0.27
C MET A 57 6.06 7.04 -0.23
N GLY A 58 5.40 6.01 0.33
CA GLY A 58 5.91 4.65 0.37
C GLY A 58 6.04 4.02 -1.01
N THR A 59 5.10 4.31 -1.92
CA THR A 59 5.04 3.70 -3.26
C THR A 59 5.59 4.63 -4.33
N TYR A 60 6.17 4.05 -5.39
CA TYR A 60 6.62 4.79 -6.56
C TYR A 60 5.46 5.50 -7.25
N ILE A 61 4.30 4.87 -7.39
CA ILE A 61 3.12 5.52 -7.99
C ILE A 61 2.65 6.73 -7.17
N GLY A 62 2.67 6.63 -5.84
CA GLY A 62 2.34 7.77 -4.98
C GLY A 62 3.39 8.87 -5.04
N ARG A 63 4.67 8.55 -5.26
CA ARG A 63 5.73 9.55 -5.54
C ARG A 63 5.54 10.23 -6.90
N LEU A 64 5.19 9.47 -7.95
CA LEU A 64 4.86 10.02 -9.27
C LEU A 64 3.72 11.03 -9.21
N TYR A 65 2.72 10.77 -8.35
CA TYR A 65 1.59 11.67 -8.10
C TYR A 65 1.95 12.87 -7.20
N LEU A 66 2.64 12.63 -6.07
CA LEU A 66 2.87 13.67 -5.06
C LEU A 66 4.03 14.60 -5.42
N LEU A 67 5.17 14.05 -5.86
CA LEU A 67 6.40 14.81 -6.07
C LEU A 67 6.58 15.21 -7.53
N GLU A 68 6.50 14.21 -8.42
CA GLU A 68 6.89 14.41 -9.81
C GLU A 68 5.75 15.00 -10.65
N LYS A 69 4.50 14.94 -10.14
CA LYS A 69 3.29 15.40 -10.83
C LYS A 69 3.16 14.82 -12.25
N LYS A 70 3.71 13.63 -12.47
CA LYS A 70 3.70 12.92 -13.77
C LYS A 70 2.37 12.23 -14.03
N ILE A 71 1.62 11.92 -12.97
CA ILE A 71 0.26 11.39 -13.04
C ILE A 71 -0.70 12.29 -12.26
N ASN A 72 -1.96 12.33 -12.69
CA ASN A 72 -3.01 13.08 -12.01
C ASN A 72 -3.72 12.21 -10.94
N GLN A 73 -4.68 12.81 -10.22
CA GLN A 73 -5.43 12.12 -9.18
C GLN A 73 -6.23 10.93 -9.73
N ASP A 74 -6.84 11.07 -10.90
CA ASP A 74 -7.69 10.02 -11.47
C ASP A 74 -6.88 8.80 -11.91
N GLN A 75 -5.72 9.03 -12.53
CA GLN A 75 -4.75 7.98 -12.85
C GLN A 75 -4.25 7.30 -11.59
N TYR A 76 -3.95 8.07 -10.54
CA TYR A 76 -3.59 7.50 -9.25
C TYR A 76 -4.73 6.61 -8.70
N ASN A 77 -5.98 7.09 -8.71
CA ASN A 77 -7.14 6.32 -8.24
C ASN A 77 -7.35 5.03 -9.06
N ALA A 78 -7.27 5.11 -10.40
CA ALA A 78 -7.37 3.95 -11.28
C ALA A 78 -6.29 2.91 -10.98
N SER A 79 -5.08 3.33 -10.59
CA SER A 79 -4.04 2.39 -10.18
C SER A 79 -4.37 1.63 -8.89
N GLN A 80 -5.05 2.28 -7.94
CA GLN A 80 -5.48 1.65 -6.69
C GLN A 80 -6.64 0.69 -6.95
N GLN A 81 -7.59 1.06 -7.79
CA GLN A 81 -8.68 0.19 -8.23
C GLN A 81 -8.16 -1.04 -8.98
N TYR A 82 -7.14 -0.88 -9.84
CA TYR A 82 -6.47 -2.00 -10.49
C TYR A 82 -5.89 -3.00 -9.48
N ILE A 83 -5.21 -2.51 -8.43
CA ILE A 83 -4.66 -3.36 -7.36
C ILE A 83 -5.79 -4.09 -6.64
N GLN A 84 -6.90 -3.40 -6.36
CA GLN A 84 -8.07 -3.99 -5.68
C GLN A 84 -8.68 -5.11 -6.51
N VAL A 85 -9.02 -4.87 -7.78
CA VAL A 85 -9.60 -5.89 -8.68
C VAL A 85 -8.67 -7.09 -8.85
N LEU A 86 -7.36 -6.86 -8.96
CA LEU A 86 -6.38 -7.95 -9.02
C LEU A 86 -6.35 -8.76 -7.71
N ASN A 87 -6.43 -8.09 -6.56
CA ASN A 87 -6.46 -8.76 -5.26
C ASN A 87 -7.75 -9.58 -5.10
N ASP A 88 -8.91 -9.01 -5.46
CA ASP A 88 -10.20 -9.70 -5.41
C ASP A 88 -10.18 -10.97 -6.27
N TYR A 89 -9.63 -10.88 -7.48
CA TYR A 89 -9.42 -12.04 -8.34
C TYR A 89 -8.51 -13.10 -7.70
N ARG A 90 -7.39 -12.69 -7.10
CA ARG A 90 -6.48 -13.61 -6.40
C ARG A 90 -7.16 -14.28 -5.22
N CYS A 91 -7.92 -13.53 -4.43
CA CYS A 91 -8.72 -14.04 -3.31
C CYS A 91 -9.77 -15.05 -3.81
N ALA A 92 -10.49 -14.71 -4.88
CA ALA A 92 -11.50 -15.56 -5.50
C ALA A 92 -10.94 -16.88 -6.05
N LYS A 93 -9.70 -16.87 -6.55
CA LYS A 93 -9.01 -18.05 -7.09
C LYS A 93 -8.10 -18.76 -6.08
N GLY A 94 -7.97 -18.27 -4.86
CA GLY A 94 -7.05 -18.85 -3.87
C GLY A 94 -5.57 -18.77 -4.28
N LEU A 95 -5.20 -17.74 -5.04
CA LEU A 95 -3.85 -17.58 -5.58
C LEU A 95 -2.87 -17.06 -4.51
N PRO A 96 -1.57 -17.39 -4.62
CA PRO A 96 -0.56 -16.85 -3.73
C PRO A 96 -0.46 -15.32 -3.84
N GLY A 97 -0.19 -14.66 -2.71
CA GLY A 97 -0.10 -13.20 -2.64
C GLY A 97 -1.46 -12.47 -2.60
N ALA A 98 -2.56 -13.21 -2.41
CA ALA A 98 -3.86 -12.65 -2.07
C ALA A 98 -3.85 -12.07 -0.64
N ILE A 99 -4.43 -10.88 -0.47
CA ILE A 99 -4.62 -10.22 0.82
C ILE A 99 -6.09 -10.41 1.23
N TYR A 100 -6.33 -11.29 2.20
CA TYR A 100 -7.66 -11.72 2.64
C TYR A 100 -8.33 -10.80 3.68
N ASN A 101 -7.74 -9.64 3.99
CA ASN A 101 -8.25 -8.75 5.03
C ASN A 101 -9.65 -8.17 4.71
N GLU A 102 -10.05 -8.15 3.44
CA GLU A 102 -11.31 -7.54 2.95
C GLU A 102 -12.32 -8.58 2.42
N MET A 103 -12.11 -9.88 2.67
CA MET A 103 -13.10 -10.88 2.26
C MET A 103 -14.42 -10.64 3.00
N PRO A 104 -15.59 -10.72 2.33
CA PRO A 104 -16.85 -10.81 3.04
C PRO A 104 -16.82 -12.07 3.93
N THR A 105 -16.92 -11.86 5.24
CA THR A 105 -17.04 -12.92 6.26
C THR A 105 -18.43 -13.56 6.21
N SER A 106 -18.98 -13.75 5.02
CA SER A 106 -20.27 -14.41 4.87
C SER A 106 -20.09 -15.90 5.11
N SER A 107 -20.92 -16.45 6.00
CA SER A 107 -21.04 -17.89 6.22
C SER A 107 -21.92 -18.57 5.17
N ASP A 108 -22.46 -17.82 4.20
CA ASP A 108 -23.30 -18.35 3.12
C ASP A 108 -22.44 -18.66 1.88
N ASP A 109 -22.34 -19.94 1.55
CA ASP A 109 -21.60 -20.43 0.40
C ASP A 109 -22.12 -19.85 -0.92
N ARG A 110 -23.43 -19.52 -1.02
CA ARG A 110 -24.00 -18.94 -2.26
C ARG A 110 -23.54 -17.52 -2.51
N GLU A 111 -23.50 -16.68 -1.48
CA GLU A 111 -23.01 -15.31 -1.58
C GLU A 111 -21.53 -15.29 -1.96
N ARG A 112 -20.77 -16.25 -1.42
CA ARG A 112 -19.36 -16.42 -1.75
C ARG A 112 -19.16 -16.84 -3.20
N GLU A 113 -19.94 -17.79 -3.71
CA GLU A 113 -19.87 -18.22 -5.11
C GLU A 113 -20.19 -17.07 -6.07
N GLN A 114 -21.25 -16.29 -5.79
CA GLN A 114 -21.59 -15.11 -6.59
C GLN A 114 -20.49 -14.06 -6.58
N TRP A 115 -19.88 -13.79 -5.41
CA TRP A 115 -18.76 -12.88 -5.31
C TRP A 115 -17.54 -13.35 -6.12
N VAL A 116 -17.24 -14.65 -6.09
CA VAL A 116 -16.15 -15.26 -6.88
C VAL A 116 -16.40 -15.07 -8.38
N GLU A 117 -17.63 -15.26 -8.84
CA GLU A 117 -18.03 -15.05 -10.23
C GLU A 117 -17.85 -13.58 -10.63
N VAL A 118 -18.41 -12.65 -9.85
CA VAL A 118 -18.30 -11.21 -10.10
C VAL A 118 -16.85 -10.74 -10.11
N ALA A 119 -16.03 -11.14 -9.14
CA ALA A 119 -14.61 -10.79 -9.09
C ALA A 119 -13.82 -11.35 -10.28
N THR A 120 -14.18 -12.58 -10.72
CA THR A 120 -13.56 -13.21 -11.89
C THR A 120 -13.90 -12.44 -13.17
N ASP A 121 -15.17 -12.09 -13.36
CA ASP A 121 -15.62 -11.42 -14.59
C ASP A 121 -15.17 -9.96 -14.64
N HIS A 122 -15.16 -9.27 -13.50
CA HIS A 122 -14.62 -7.92 -13.40
C HIS A 122 -13.12 -7.89 -13.78
N TYR A 123 -12.33 -8.85 -13.29
CA TYR A 123 -10.93 -8.98 -13.66
C TYR A 123 -10.75 -9.29 -15.16
N LYS A 124 -11.54 -10.19 -15.74
CA LYS A 124 -11.48 -10.48 -17.18
C LYS A 124 -11.82 -9.24 -18.01
N ALA A 125 -12.88 -8.52 -17.67
CA ALA A 125 -13.25 -7.28 -18.36
C ALA A 125 -12.12 -6.24 -18.30
N MET A 126 -11.49 -6.08 -17.14
CA MET A 126 -10.32 -5.20 -16.98
C MET A 126 -9.14 -5.65 -17.85
N GLN A 127 -8.85 -6.96 -17.92
CA GLN A 127 -7.80 -7.50 -18.81
C GLN A 127 -8.10 -7.23 -20.29
N GLU A 128 -9.36 -7.33 -20.68
CA GLU A 128 -9.81 -7.02 -22.04
C GLU A 128 -9.56 -5.56 -22.41
N VAL A 129 -9.88 -4.62 -21.51
CA VAL A 129 -9.57 -3.19 -21.70
C VAL A 129 -8.06 -2.96 -21.87
N ILE A 130 -7.23 -3.62 -21.06
CA ILE A 130 -5.77 -3.51 -21.18
C ILE A 130 -5.30 -4.08 -22.52
N ARG A 131 -5.86 -5.21 -22.96
CA ARG A 131 -5.53 -5.87 -24.23
C ARG A 131 -5.88 -4.99 -25.42
N GLU A 132 -7.08 -4.38 -25.43
CA GLU A 132 -7.52 -3.45 -26.47
C GLU A 132 -6.63 -2.21 -26.51
N ALA A 133 -6.34 -1.61 -25.35
CA ALA A 133 -5.42 -0.48 -25.26
C ALA A 133 -4.02 -0.84 -25.78
N GLN A 134 -3.50 -2.03 -25.45
CA GLN A 134 -2.21 -2.50 -25.95
C GLN A 134 -2.20 -2.69 -27.46
N GLY A 135 -3.33 -3.12 -28.04
CA GLY A 135 -3.51 -3.25 -29.50
C GLY A 135 -3.48 -1.90 -30.23
N LEU A 136 -4.00 -0.84 -29.60
CA LEU A 136 -3.97 0.54 -30.11
C LEU A 136 -2.59 1.19 -29.95
N TYR A 137 -1.92 0.95 -28.82
CA TYR A 137 -0.66 1.59 -28.43
C TYR A 137 0.52 0.61 -28.50
N ARG A 138 0.75 0.01 -29.68
CA ARG A 138 1.72 -1.10 -29.88
C ARG A 138 3.17 -0.75 -29.57
N GLN A 139 3.54 0.52 -29.65
CA GLN A 139 4.87 1.02 -29.33
C GLN A 139 5.15 1.10 -27.82
N TYR A 140 4.13 0.99 -26.99
CA TYR A 140 4.25 1.00 -25.54
C TYR A 140 4.08 -0.41 -24.97
N ASN A 141 4.63 -0.64 -23.79
CA ASN A 141 4.44 -1.89 -23.05
C ASN A 141 3.58 -1.62 -21.81
N LEU A 142 2.27 -1.73 -21.97
CA LEU A 142 1.29 -1.42 -20.93
C LEU A 142 1.32 -2.46 -19.81
N HIS A 143 1.47 -3.74 -20.17
CA HIS A 143 1.58 -4.83 -19.20
C HIS A 143 2.82 -4.68 -18.30
N ALA A 144 3.99 -4.36 -18.89
CA ALA A 144 5.19 -4.12 -18.11
C ALA A 144 5.06 -2.91 -17.18
N ALA A 145 4.36 -1.86 -17.62
CA ALA A 145 4.12 -0.70 -16.77
C ALA A 145 3.28 -1.06 -15.53
N LEU A 146 2.18 -1.81 -15.71
CA LEU A 146 1.38 -2.28 -14.58
C LEU A 146 2.17 -3.23 -13.67
N GLN A 147 2.88 -4.20 -14.25
CA GLN A 147 3.64 -5.19 -13.48
C GLN A 147 4.74 -4.52 -12.65
N TYR A 148 5.65 -3.78 -13.29
CA TYR A 148 6.83 -3.27 -12.61
C TYR A 148 6.55 -2.06 -11.74
N ILE A 149 5.74 -1.10 -12.22
CA ILE A 149 5.49 0.14 -11.46
C ILE A 149 4.41 -0.07 -10.40
N VAL A 150 3.29 -0.72 -10.75
CA VAL A 150 2.12 -0.80 -9.85
C VAL A 150 2.21 -1.99 -8.90
N ILE A 151 2.58 -3.17 -9.38
CA ILE A 151 2.61 -4.39 -8.56
C ILE A 151 3.94 -4.54 -7.82
N GLU A 152 5.08 -4.35 -8.50
CA GLU A 152 6.41 -4.57 -7.91
C GLU A 152 7.04 -3.30 -7.31
N ASP A 153 6.38 -2.14 -7.44
CA ASP A 153 6.84 -0.84 -6.93
C ASP A 153 8.25 -0.42 -7.42
N GLN A 154 8.63 -0.85 -8.63
CA GLN A 154 9.94 -0.56 -9.20
C GLN A 154 9.97 0.82 -9.89
N PRO A 155 11.04 1.61 -9.70
CA PRO A 155 11.19 2.93 -10.31
C PRO A 155 11.61 2.83 -11.79
N MET A 156 10.64 2.58 -12.67
CA MET A 156 10.86 2.43 -14.11
C MET A 156 10.45 3.70 -14.88
N ASP A 157 11.31 4.74 -14.85
CA ASP A 157 11.02 6.04 -15.46
C ASP A 157 10.62 5.96 -16.94
N HIS A 158 11.24 5.06 -17.70
CA HIS A 158 10.97 4.86 -19.12
C HIS A 158 9.58 4.25 -19.40
N LEU A 159 8.94 3.62 -18.42
CA LEU A 159 7.60 3.05 -18.54
C LEU A 159 6.50 4.02 -18.09
N VAL A 160 6.83 5.21 -17.58
CA VAL A 160 5.83 6.16 -17.06
C VAL A 160 4.85 6.62 -18.14
N ASN A 161 5.29 6.76 -19.40
CA ASN A 161 4.38 7.08 -20.49
C ASN A 161 3.41 5.93 -20.80
N SER A 162 3.90 4.69 -20.81
CA SER A 162 3.06 3.49 -20.92
C SER A 162 2.04 3.42 -19.77
N LEU A 163 2.49 3.73 -18.54
CA LEU A 163 1.65 3.76 -17.35
C LEU A 163 0.49 4.76 -17.50
N ARG A 164 0.77 5.99 -17.96
CA ARG A 164 -0.27 7.01 -18.16
C ARG A 164 -1.34 6.56 -19.15
N ILE A 165 -0.94 5.90 -20.23
CA ILE A 165 -1.87 5.39 -21.25
C ILE A 165 -2.79 4.32 -20.65
N VAL A 166 -2.23 3.32 -19.97
CA VAL A 166 -3.05 2.24 -19.41
C VAL A 166 -3.93 2.73 -18.27
N LEU A 167 -3.44 3.64 -17.42
CA LEU A 167 -4.25 4.24 -16.35
C LEU A 167 -5.41 5.09 -16.89
N ASN A 168 -5.24 5.78 -18.02
CA ASN A 168 -6.35 6.48 -18.67
C ASN A 168 -7.41 5.53 -19.23
N ALA A 169 -7.00 4.38 -19.77
CA ALA A 169 -7.93 3.36 -20.24
C ALA A 169 -8.70 2.73 -19.07
N LEU A 170 -7.99 2.40 -17.98
CA LEU A 170 -8.58 1.87 -16.77
C LEU A 170 -9.51 2.86 -16.07
N GLN A 171 -9.14 4.14 -15.99
CA GLN A 171 -10.02 5.18 -15.45
C GLN A 171 -11.37 5.18 -16.17
N LYS A 172 -11.37 5.19 -17.51
CA LYS A 172 -12.62 5.15 -18.28
C LYS A 172 -13.44 3.91 -18.00
N PHE A 173 -12.80 2.76 -17.83
CA PHE A 173 -13.45 1.51 -17.48
C PHE A 173 -14.14 1.57 -16.12
N PHE A 174 -13.52 2.20 -15.12
CA PHE A 174 -14.08 2.32 -13.78
C PHE A 174 -15.10 3.46 -13.62
N ASP A 175 -15.05 4.47 -14.49
CA ASP A 175 -16.03 5.57 -14.54
C ASP A 175 -17.29 5.22 -15.37
N SER A 176 -17.28 4.08 -16.08
CA SER A 176 -18.40 3.59 -16.92
C SER A 176 -19.38 2.73 -16.14
#